data_AF-A0A1G1KQQ6-F1
#
_entry.id   AF-A0A1G1KQQ6-F1
#
_cell.length_a   1.000
_cell.length_b   1.000
_cell.length_c   1.000
_cell.angle_alpha   90.00
_cell.angle_beta   90.00
_cell.angle_gamma   90.00
#
_symmetry.space_group_name_H-M   'P 1'
#
loop_
_entity.id
_entity.type
_entity.pdbx_description
1 polymer ?
#
loop_
_entity_poly.entity_id
_entity_poly.type
_entity_poly.pdbx_seq_one_letter_code
_entity_poly.pdbx_strand_id
1 'polypeptide(L)'
;MKRQKKLLRYKMKRTILIIFFTAYGLQLVSRGSIADTIYTRDNKELKGIVVEDYKDRVIFSTVDGEQTIMKTDVKELYYDTEEQNLVKLAEQARDRDDLTKAFIYYDKAFKLNPNSKQAKDGIVFLQGYMFKKDMAQKEEAVKRHNEFEQFGAKPETAVRNEEEKLKSDIAKLRDTAGLALKLKDGVTEIDSVGTGSPAHEAGIRPGDVLIAVWGRLVGYLTLSEVAETILEKTSLETKCTISRKVDIRINENRNLLSNTNDLVGITLNMRFDGLTVSAVKEDSPAAGEGVKQDDLIVEISGNSTRYMALKRAIELIKKSKGNTVSLVLQREVVMWGKQGG
;
A
#
# COMPACT_ATOMS: atom_id res chain seq x y z
N MET A 1 -18.59 -41.40 76.93
CA MET A 1 -18.85 -42.85 76.87
C MET A 1 -20.35 -43.08 76.74
N LYS A 2 -20.79 -43.83 75.70
CA LYS A 2 -22.14 -44.42 75.46
C LYS A 2 -23.29 -43.42 75.12
N ARG A 3 -23.75 -43.38 73.86
CA ARG A 3 -24.75 -44.26 73.16
C ARG A 3 -26.20 -43.80 73.44
N GLN A 4 -26.88 -43.22 72.43
CA GLN A 4 -27.88 -43.87 71.52
C GLN A 4 -29.19 -44.24 72.26
N LYS A 5 -30.43 -44.05 71.79
CA LYS A 5 -31.03 -44.02 70.43
C LYS A 5 -32.57 -43.87 70.58
N LYS A 6 -33.24 -43.23 69.62
CA LYS A 6 -34.60 -43.52 69.04
C LYS A 6 -34.95 -42.32 68.14
N LEU A 7 -34.92 -42.32 66.80
CA LEU A 7 -35.19 -43.27 65.71
C LEU A 7 -36.69 -43.55 65.46
N LEU A 8 -37.26 -42.78 64.52
CA LEU A 8 -38.28 -43.16 63.55
C LEU A 8 -38.43 -41.97 62.55
N ARG A 9 -38.76 -42.12 61.26
CA ARG A 9 -38.26 -43.00 60.19
C ARG A 9 -38.78 -42.38 58.88
N TYR A 10 -37.92 -42.37 57.89
CA TYR A 10 -38.05 -41.83 56.54
C TYR A 10 -38.77 -42.77 55.55
N LYS A 11 -39.46 -42.21 54.54
CA LYS A 11 -39.63 -42.69 53.12
C LYS A 11 -40.52 -41.67 52.35
N MET A 12 -40.02 -40.79 51.47
CA MET A 12 -39.50 -40.94 50.09
C MET A 12 -40.56 -41.37 49.04
N LYS A 13 -40.98 -40.48 48.12
CA LYS A 13 -40.66 -40.51 46.66
C LYS A 13 -41.56 -39.60 45.78
N ARG A 14 -40.91 -39.10 44.71
CA ARG A 14 -41.36 -38.67 43.36
C ARG A 14 -41.28 -37.15 43.09
N THR A 15 -40.85 -36.58 41.94
CA THR A 15 -40.06 -36.96 40.74
C THR A 15 -39.90 -35.65 39.92
N ILE A 16 -38.68 -35.29 39.45
CA ILE A 16 -38.28 -34.56 38.21
C ILE A 16 -39.02 -33.26 37.78
N LEU A 17 -38.27 -32.14 37.65
CA LEU A 17 -37.93 -31.50 36.35
C LEU A 17 -36.89 -30.38 36.58
N ILE A 18 -35.64 -30.64 36.18
CA ILE A 18 -34.58 -29.63 36.05
C ILE A 18 -34.45 -29.36 34.55
N ILE A 19 -34.85 -28.18 34.10
CA ILE A 19 -34.59 -27.73 32.73
C ILE A 19 -33.23 -27.06 32.72
N PHE A 20 -32.28 -27.73 32.07
CA PHE A 20 -31.07 -27.13 31.54
C PHE A 20 -31.45 -26.15 30.43
N PHE A 21 -31.04 -24.88 30.55
CA PHE A 21 -30.80 -24.05 29.37
C PHE A 21 -29.32 -23.68 29.36
N THR A 22 -28.56 -24.50 28.64
CA THR A 22 -27.26 -24.14 28.10
C THR A 22 -27.47 -23.01 27.07
N ALA A 23 -27.12 -21.78 27.43
CA ALA A 23 -26.89 -20.72 26.45
C ALA A 23 -25.39 -20.67 26.15
N TYR A 24 -25.00 -21.53 25.21
CA TYR A 24 -23.75 -21.41 24.48
C TYR A 24 -23.90 -20.24 23.50
N GLY A 25 -22.92 -19.32 23.50
CA GLY A 25 -22.65 -18.43 22.36
C GLY A 25 -23.46 -17.13 22.31
N LEU A 26 -22.85 -16.04 22.77
CA LEU A 26 -22.46 -14.96 21.85
C LEU A 26 -21.40 -14.11 22.53
N GLN A 27 -20.13 -14.35 22.18
CA GLN A 27 -19.15 -13.27 22.23
C GLN A 27 -19.67 -12.21 21.26
N LEU A 28 -20.29 -11.16 21.78
CA LEU A 28 -20.52 -9.94 21.02
C LEU A 28 -19.15 -9.36 20.69
N VAL A 29 -18.69 -9.72 19.49
CA VAL A 29 -17.65 -9.01 18.76
C VAL A 29 -18.06 -7.54 18.79
N SER A 30 -17.30 -6.70 19.50
CA SER A 30 -17.36 -5.26 19.35
C SER A 30 -16.91 -4.93 17.92
N ARG A 31 -17.84 -5.00 16.97
CA ARG A 31 -17.64 -4.55 15.60
C ARG A 31 -17.66 -3.02 15.59
N GLY A 32 -16.87 -2.45 14.69
CA GLY A 32 -16.40 -1.08 14.70
C GLY A 32 -17.48 0.00 14.82
N SER A 33 -17.02 1.14 15.31
CA SER A 33 -17.74 2.38 15.56
C SER A 33 -18.65 2.80 14.41
N ILE A 34 -19.96 2.77 14.65
CA ILE A 34 -21.01 3.41 13.84
C ILE A 34 -21.38 4.70 14.60
N ALA A 35 -21.10 5.89 14.08
CA ALA A 35 -21.39 7.16 14.75
C ALA A 35 -22.53 7.91 14.05
N ASP A 36 -23.74 7.69 14.56
CA ASP A 36 -24.96 8.41 14.20
C ASP A 36 -24.91 9.87 14.71
N THR A 37 -25.78 10.71 14.14
CA THR A 37 -25.86 12.15 14.49
C THR A 37 -27.27 12.53 14.89
N ILE A 38 -27.41 13.13 16.08
CA ILE A 38 -28.66 13.71 16.58
C ILE A 38 -28.55 15.23 16.53
N TYR A 39 -29.46 15.86 15.80
CA TYR A 39 -29.70 17.29 15.91
C TYR A 39 -30.84 17.51 16.90
N THR A 40 -30.57 18.19 18.00
CA THR A 40 -31.59 18.54 18.99
C THR A 40 -32.32 19.83 18.60
N ARG A 41 -33.51 20.05 19.15
CA ARG A 41 -34.32 21.25 18.87
C ARG A 41 -33.70 22.55 19.39
N ASP A 42 -32.79 22.46 20.35
CA ASP A 42 -31.94 23.57 20.80
C ASP A 42 -30.69 23.78 19.92
N ASN A 43 -30.67 23.19 18.71
CA ASN A 43 -29.61 23.28 17.71
C ASN A 43 -28.24 22.73 18.16
N LYS A 44 -28.20 21.78 19.11
CA LYS A 44 -26.96 21.05 19.41
C LYS A 44 -26.81 19.85 18.48
N GLU A 45 -25.57 19.57 18.12
CA GLU A 45 -25.19 18.37 17.37
C GLU A 45 -24.54 17.39 18.35
N LEU A 46 -25.14 16.21 18.49
CA LEU A 46 -24.63 15.12 19.30
C LEU A 46 -24.15 14.00 18.39
N LYS A 47 -22.88 13.60 18.52
CA LYS A 47 -22.28 12.47 17.80
C LYS A 47 -22.05 11.27 18.73
N GLY A 48 -22.43 10.09 18.28
CA GLY A 48 -22.46 8.89 19.11
C GLY A 48 -23.15 7.73 18.41
N ILE A 49 -23.26 6.59 19.08
CA ILE A 49 -23.90 5.39 18.53
C ILE A 49 -25.32 5.31 19.06
N VAL A 50 -26.33 5.14 18.21
CA VAL A 50 -27.65 4.72 18.71
C VAL A 50 -27.56 3.27 19.17
N VAL A 51 -27.61 3.08 20.49
CA VAL A 51 -27.54 1.76 21.13
C VAL A 51 -28.92 1.09 21.10
N GLU A 52 -29.96 1.86 21.45
CA GLU A 52 -31.35 1.40 21.48
C GLU A 52 -32.29 2.52 21.03
N ASP A 53 -33.26 2.20 20.16
CA ASP A 53 -34.26 3.14 19.66
C ASP A 53 -35.66 2.76 20.17
N TYR A 54 -36.20 3.54 21.11
CA TYR A 54 -37.53 3.34 21.68
C TYR A 54 -38.56 4.31 21.07
N LYS A 55 -39.83 4.09 21.37
CA LYS A 55 -40.92 4.92 20.84
C LYS A 55 -40.81 6.39 21.28
N ASP A 56 -40.31 6.65 22.48
CA ASP A 56 -40.26 7.98 23.12
C ASP A 56 -38.83 8.53 23.31
N ARG A 57 -37.80 7.68 23.22
CA ARG A 57 -36.41 8.05 23.53
C ARG A 57 -35.41 7.22 22.71
N VAL A 58 -34.16 7.70 22.67
CA VAL A 58 -33.01 7.01 22.07
C VAL A 58 -31.91 6.91 23.12
N ILE A 59 -31.27 5.74 23.23
CA ILE A 59 -30.06 5.56 24.03
C ILE A 59 -28.87 5.79 23.11
N PHE A 60 -28.07 6.81 23.42
CA PHE A 60 -27.04 7.34 22.54
C PHE A 60 -25.68 7.33 23.24
N SER A 61 -24.76 6.49 22.76
CA SER A 61 -23.42 6.35 23.33
C SER A 61 -22.46 7.36 22.74
N THR A 62 -22.01 8.35 23.52
CA THR A 62 -21.01 9.34 23.10
C THR A 62 -19.65 9.06 23.75
N VAL A 63 -18.63 9.89 23.43
CA VAL A 63 -17.31 9.82 24.07
C VAL A 63 -17.33 10.08 25.57
N ASP A 64 -18.39 10.73 26.07
CA ASP A 64 -18.59 11.07 27.47
C ASP A 64 -19.47 10.05 28.22
N GLY A 65 -19.91 8.98 27.53
CA GLY A 65 -20.76 7.92 28.06
C GLY A 65 -22.13 7.81 27.38
N GLU A 66 -22.95 6.87 27.83
CA GLU A 66 -24.32 6.67 27.33
C GLU A 66 -25.26 7.75 27.87
N GLN A 67 -26.02 8.36 26.97
CA GLN A 67 -26.99 9.41 27.25
C GLN A 67 -28.37 8.98 26.76
N THR A 68 -29.39 9.23 27.57
CA THR A 68 -30.79 9.06 27.14
C THR A 68 -31.30 10.36 26.56
N ILE A 69 -31.72 10.35 25.29
CA ILE A 69 -32.23 11.53 24.59
C ILE A 69 -33.70 11.32 24.26
N MET A 70 -34.57 12.22 24.69
CA MET A 70 -36.01 12.13 24.38
C MET A 70 -36.28 12.52 22.93
N LYS A 71 -37.11 11.76 22.21
CA LYS A 71 -37.47 12.06 20.81
C LYS A 71 -38.21 13.38 20.65
N THR A 72 -38.84 13.87 21.71
CA THR A 72 -39.44 15.22 21.74
C THR A 72 -38.41 16.32 21.55
N ASP A 73 -37.17 16.07 21.97
CA ASP A 73 -36.08 17.03 21.97
C ASP A 73 -35.18 16.84 20.74
N VAL A 74 -35.38 15.73 20.01
CA VAL A 74 -34.75 15.46 18.72
C VAL A 74 -35.48 16.25 17.63
N LYS A 75 -34.72 17.06 16.91
CA LYS A 75 -35.15 17.71 15.67
C LYS A 75 -34.99 16.74 14.51
N GLU A 76 -33.86 16.05 14.45
CA GLU A 76 -33.53 15.12 13.37
C GLU A 76 -32.52 14.06 13.84
N LEU A 77 -32.68 12.82 13.39
CA LEU A 77 -31.78 11.70 13.69
C LEU A 77 -31.30 11.09 12.37
N TYR A 78 -29.99 11.07 12.17
CA TYR A 78 -29.34 10.50 10.99
C TYR A 78 -28.50 9.29 11.38
N TYR A 79 -28.82 8.16 10.75
CA TYR A 79 -27.99 6.96 10.84
C TYR A 79 -26.87 7.06 9.81
N ASP A 80 -25.63 6.99 10.29
CA ASP A 80 -24.48 7.02 9.41
C ASP A 80 -24.31 5.66 8.74
N THR A 81 -24.12 5.66 7.42
CA THR A 81 -23.72 4.43 6.72
C THR A 81 -22.31 4.01 7.14
N GLU A 82 -21.97 2.73 6.99
CA GLU A 82 -20.61 2.23 7.24
C GLU A 82 -19.55 3.03 6.45
N GLU A 83 -19.90 3.46 5.25
CA GLU A 83 -19.06 4.33 4.42
C GLU A 83 -18.87 5.73 5.03
N GLN A 84 -19.94 6.39 5.48
CA GLN A 84 -19.85 7.71 6.09
C GLN A 84 -19.01 7.70 7.37
N ASN A 85 -19.09 6.62 8.15
CA ASN A 85 -18.22 6.42 9.31
C ASN A 85 -16.74 6.33 8.94
N LEU A 86 -16.43 5.59 7.87
CA LEU A 86 -15.06 5.49 7.35
C LEU A 86 -14.56 6.84 6.82
N VAL A 87 -15.40 7.63 6.15
CA VAL A 87 -15.06 9.00 5.74
C VAL A 87 -14.72 9.87 6.96
N LYS A 88 -15.54 9.83 8.02
CA LYS A 88 -15.27 10.58 9.26
C LYS A 88 -13.96 10.14 9.94
N LEU A 89 -13.69 8.83 10.00
CA LEU A 89 -12.41 8.31 10.52
C LEU A 89 -11.22 8.75 9.67
N ALA A 90 -11.41 8.85 8.35
CA ALA A 90 -10.39 9.35 7.43
C ALA A 90 -10.06 10.82 7.70
N GLU A 91 -11.08 11.66 7.87
CA GLU A 91 -10.93 13.07 8.22
C GLU A 91 -10.21 13.26 9.56
N GLN A 92 -10.61 12.51 10.59
CA GLN A 92 -9.95 12.55 11.90
C GLN A 92 -8.48 12.12 11.85
N ALA A 93 -8.15 11.10 11.05
CA ALA A 93 -6.77 10.67 10.87
C ALA A 93 -5.97 11.75 10.12
N ARG A 94 -6.57 12.39 9.11
CA ARG A 94 -5.93 13.49 8.37
C ARG A 94 -5.65 14.69 9.25
N ASP A 95 -6.60 15.07 10.11
CA ASP A 95 -6.44 16.21 11.03
C ASP A 95 -5.34 15.95 12.09
N ARG A 96 -5.00 14.68 12.33
CA ARG A 96 -3.88 14.25 13.18
C ARG A 96 -2.56 14.05 12.40
N ASP A 97 -2.51 14.46 11.13
CA ASP A 97 -1.40 14.24 10.18
C ASP A 97 -1.04 12.75 9.96
N ASP A 98 -1.93 11.81 10.29
CA ASP A 98 -1.78 10.39 9.98
C ASP A 98 -2.36 10.10 8.58
N LEU A 99 -1.62 10.57 7.56
CA LEU A 99 -2.05 10.58 6.16
C LEU A 99 -2.24 9.17 5.58
N THR A 100 -1.41 8.22 6.01
CA THR A 100 -1.52 6.82 5.58
C THR A 100 -2.81 6.20 6.09
N LYS A 101 -3.14 6.41 7.37
CA LYS A 101 -4.38 5.91 7.95
C LYS A 101 -5.61 6.61 7.39
N ALA A 102 -5.52 7.92 7.16
CA ALA A 102 -6.55 8.69 6.47
C ALA A 102 -6.84 8.13 5.07
N PHE A 103 -5.78 7.85 4.31
CA PHE A 103 -5.89 7.26 2.99
C PHE A 103 -6.58 5.89 3.02
N ILE A 104 -6.18 5.01 3.95
CA ILE A 104 -6.78 3.68 4.11
C ILE A 104 -8.28 3.77 4.40
N TYR A 105 -8.71 4.71 5.25
CA TYR A 105 -10.12 4.87 5.57
C TYR A 105 -10.92 5.43 4.39
N TYR A 106 -10.39 6.41 3.64
CA TYR A 106 -11.06 6.86 2.42
C TYR A 106 -11.13 5.76 1.34
N ASP A 107 -10.09 4.93 1.18
CA ASP A 107 -10.11 3.80 0.25
C ASP A 107 -11.16 2.74 0.64
N LYS A 108 -11.28 2.43 1.94
CA LYS A 108 -12.33 1.53 2.44
C LYS A 108 -13.72 2.11 2.22
N ALA A 109 -13.91 3.40 2.50
CA ALA A 109 -15.16 4.11 2.22
C ALA A 109 -15.53 4.03 0.73
N PHE A 110 -14.57 4.29 -0.16
CA PHE A 110 -14.77 4.22 -1.61
C PHE A 110 -15.10 2.80 -2.10
N LYS A 111 -14.47 1.76 -1.53
CA LYS A 111 -14.78 0.36 -1.86
C LYS A 111 -16.21 -0.04 -1.48
N LEU A 112 -16.72 0.49 -0.38
CA LEU A 112 -18.10 0.26 0.05
C LEU A 112 -19.10 1.06 -0.80
N ASN A 113 -18.76 2.30 -1.15
CA ASN A 113 -19.58 3.15 -2.01
C ASN A 113 -18.72 3.89 -3.06
N PRO A 114 -18.57 3.33 -4.28
CA PRO A 114 -17.80 3.95 -5.35
C PRO A 114 -18.34 5.31 -5.82
N ASN A 115 -19.59 5.65 -5.48
CA ASN A 115 -20.20 6.94 -5.80
C ASN A 115 -19.99 7.99 -4.70
N SER A 116 -19.32 7.64 -3.60
CA SER A 116 -19.00 8.60 -2.54
C SER A 116 -18.05 9.68 -3.05
N LYS A 117 -18.57 10.90 -3.19
CA LYS A 117 -17.79 12.07 -3.57
C LYS A 117 -16.73 12.38 -2.52
N GLN A 118 -17.07 12.30 -1.24
CA GLN A 118 -16.17 12.61 -0.13
C GLN A 118 -14.98 11.65 -0.09
N ALA A 119 -15.22 10.35 -0.24
CA ALA A 119 -14.15 9.35 -0.28
C ALA A 119 -13.24 9.57 -1.49
N LYS A 120 -13.81 9.82 -2.66
CA LYS A 120 -13.05 10.09 -3.89
C LYS A 120 -12.19 11.35 -3.80
N ASP A 121 -12.77 12.45 -3.31
CA ASP A 121 -12.07 13.73 -3.15
C ASP A 121 -10.94 13.60 -2.11
N GLY A 122 -11.18 12.88 -1.01
CA GLY A 122 -10.19 12.57 0.03
C GLY A 122 -9.00 11.76 -0.50
N ILE A 123 -9.26 10.71 -1.29
CA ILE A 123 -8.22 9.91 -1.95
C ILE A 123 -7.38 10.80 -2.88
N VAL A 124 -8.02 11.56 -3.78
CA VAL A 124 -7.32 12.42 -4.75
C VAL A 124 -6.46 13.47 -4.06
N PHE A 125 -7.01 14.12 -3.02
CA PHE A 125 -6.29 15.11 -2.23
C PHE A 125 -5.06 14.50 -1.56
N LEU A 126 -5.21 13.39 -0.85
CA LEU A 126 -4.11 12.74 -0.12
C LEU A 126 -3.05 12.18 -1.07
N GLN A 127 -3.44 11.63 -2.22
CA GLN A 127 -2.48 11.20 -3.25
C GLN A 127 -1.66 12.37 -3.80
N GLY A 128 -2.29 13.54 -4.00
CA GLY A 128 -1.60 14.76 -4.39
C GLY A 128 -0.68 15.31 -3.29
N TYR A 129 -1.17 15.32 -2.05
CA TYR A 129 -0.43 15.83 -0.90
C TYR A 129 0.76 14.95 -0.53
N MET A 130 0.58 13.63 -0.41
CA MET A 130 1.66 12.67 -0.14
C MET A 130 2.72 12.73 -1.24
N PHE A 131 2.32 12.87 -2.50
CA PHE A 131 3.27 13.06 -3.60
C PHE A 131 4.09 14.35 -3.47
N LYS A 132 3.44 15.47 -3.12
CA LYS A 132 4.16 16.73 -2.86
C LYS A 132 5.09 16.61 -1.66
N LYS A 133 4.68 15.91 -0.60
CA LYS A 133 5.50 15.63 0.59
C LYS A 133 6.71 14.78 0.22
N ASP A 134 6.52 13.71 -0.55
CA ASP A 134 7.61 12.86 -1.05
C ASP A 134 8.54 13.61 -2.00
N MET A 135 8.01 14.46 -2.87
CA MET A 135 8.82 15.28 -3.77
C MET A 135 9.61 16.36 -3.02
N ALA A 136 9.00 17.01 -2.03
CA ALA A 136 9.70 17.95 -1.16
C ALA A 136 10.78 17.23 -0.34
N GLN A 137 10.51 16.03 0.18
CA GLN A 137 11.51 15.22 0.87
C GLN A 137 12.64 14.78 -0.07
N LYS A 138 12.34 14.43 -1.33
CA LYS A 138 13.35 14.14 -2.35
C LYS A 138 14.20 15.37 -2.67
N GLU A 139 13.59 16.53 -2.89
CA GLU A 139 14.30 17.78 -3.14
C GLU A 139 15.15 18.22 -1.94
N GLU A 140 14.63 18.11 -0.71
CA GLU A 140 15.37 18.40 0.53
C GLU A 140 16.49 17.39 0.77
N ALA A 141 16.28 16.10 0.47
CA ALA A 141 17.32 15.10 0.61
C ALA A 141 18.44 15.30 -0.43
N VAL A 142 18.08 15.62 -1.68
CA VAL A 142 19.05 15.98 -2.74
C VAL A 142 19.78 17.27 -2.38
N LYS A 143 19.09 18.29 -1.86
CA LYS A 143 19.73 19.52 -1.36
C LYS A 143 20.68 19.23 -0.21
N ARG A 144 20.25 18.47 0.80
CA ARG A 144 21.13 18.07 1.91
C ARG A 144 22.34 17.29 1.42
N HIS A 145 22.18 16.37 0.48
CA HIS A 145 23.28 15.62 -0.10
C HIS A 145 24.27 16.56 -0.83
N ASN A 146 23.76 17.44 -1.68
CA ASN A 146 24.57 18.44 -2.39
C ASN A 146 25.25 19.44 -1.42
N GLU A 147 24.58 19.83 -0.34
CA GLU A 147 25.12 20.70 0.71
C GLU A 147 26.20 19.98 1.53
N PHE A 148 26.03 18.69 1.83
CA PHE A 148 27.05 17.84 2.46
C PHE A 148 28.30 17.69 1.57
N GLU A 149 28.12 17.56 0.25
CA GLU A 149 29.22 17.49 -0.72
C GLU A 149 29.90 18.85 -0.94
N GLN A 150 29.18 19.98 -0.89
CA GLN A 150 29.73 21.31 -1.12
C GLN A 150 30.41 21.95 0.10
N PHE A 151 29.96 21.66 1.32
CA PHE A 151 30.45 22.33 2.54
C PHE A 151 31.30 21.45 3.47
N GLY A 152 31.42 20.15 3.18
CA GLY A 152 32.26 19.23 3.94
C GLY A 152 33.59 18.95 3.26
N ALA A 153 34.63 19.75 3.50
CA ALA A 153 36.00 19.25 3.36
C ALA A 153 36.23 18.22 4.48
N LYS A 154 35.77 16.98 4.26
CA LYS A 154 36.03 15.86 5.16
C LYS A 154 37.56 15.67 5.23
N PRO A 155 38.13 15.43 6.41
CA PRO A 155 39.57 15.14 6.51
C PRO A 155 39.90 13.92 5.62
N GLU A 156 41.05 13.94 4.94
CA GLU A 156 41.46 12.90 3.97
C GLU A 156 41.35 11.48 4.54
N THR A 157 41.57 11.31 5.85
CA THR A 157 41.42 10.05 6.57
C THR A 157 39.98 9.54 6.61
N ALA A 158 38.99 10.42 6.76
CA ALA A 158 37.58 10.05 6.74
C ALA A 158 37.12 9.69 5.32
N VAL A 159 37.58 10.42 4.30
CA VAL A 159 37.31 10.12 2.89
C VAL A 159 37.88 8.74 2.52
N ARG A 160 39.13 8.47 2.90
CA ARG A 160 39.78 7.18 2.64
C ARG A 160 39.05 6.01 3.31
N ASN A 161 38.60 6.18 4.56
CA ASN A 161 37.83 5.16 5.26
C ASN A 161 36.46 4.90 4.60
N GLU A 162 35.79 5.95 4.11
CA GLU A 162 34.53 5.83 3.38
C GLU A 162 34.71 5.12 2.03
N GLU A 163 35.79 5.41 1.29
CA GLU A 163 36.12 4.72 0.04
C GLU A 163 36.44 3.24 0.26
N GLU A 164 37.21 2.91 1.29
CA GLU A 164 37.54 1.53 1.64
C GLU A 164 36.28 0.75 2.07
N LYS A 165 35.41 1.39 2.85
CA LYS A 165 34.11 0.83 3.24
C LYS A 165 33.23 0.59 2.01
N LEU A 166 33.07 1.58 1.13
CA LEU A 166 32.29 1.46 -0.10
C LEU A 166 32.80 0.29 -0.96
N LYS A 167 34.12 0.19 -1.16
CA LYS A 167 34.72 -0.94 -1.91
C LYS A 167 34.40 -2.29 -1.27
N SER A 168 34.46 -2.38 0.06
CA SER A 168 34.13 -3.59 0.81
C SER A 168 32.65 -3.97 0.67
N ASP A 169 31.74 -3.02 0.79
CA ASP A 169 30.30 -3.27 0.72
C ASP A 169 29.86 -3.64 -0.69
N ILE A 170 30.39 -2.96 -1.72
CA ILE A 170 30.13 -3.30 -3.12
C ILE A 170 30.70 -4.68 -3.47
N ALA A 171 31.88 -5.04 -2.95
CA ALA A 171 32.43 -6.39 -3.13
C ALA A 171 31.52 -7.47 -2.52
N LYS A 172 31.06 -7.27 -1.27
CA LYS A 172 30.11 -8.18 -0.62
C LYS A 172 28.78 -8.27 -1.36
N LEU A 173 28.28 -7.15 -1.88
CA LEU A 173 27.05 -7.09 -2.65
C LEU A 173 27.17 -7.93 -3.93
N ARG A 174 28.31 -7.80 -4.61
CA ARG A 174 28.63 -8.62 -5.79
C ARG A 174 28.71 -10.11 -5.43
N ASP A 175 29.35 -10.46 -4.33
CA ASP A 175 29.52 -11.86 -3.94
C ASP A 175 28.21 -12.50 -3.46
N THR A 176 27.37 -11.73 -2.76
CA THR A 176 26.15 -12.24 -2.13
C THR A 176 24.95 -12.21 -3.08
N ALA A 177 24.69 -11.05 -3.70
CA ALA A 177 23.52 -10.84 -4.56
C ALA A 177 23.85 -10.93 -6.05
N GLY A 178 25.13 -10.80 -6.43
CA GLY A 178 25.54 -10.72 -7.83
C GLY A 178 25.32 -9.36 -8.47
N LEU A 179 25.23 -8.29 -7.68
CA LEU A 179 24.96 -6.93 -8.18
C LEU A 179 26.19 -6.05 -8.13
N ALA A 180 26.40 -5.27 -9.19
CA ALA A 180 27.21 -4.05 -9.15
C ALA A 180 26.29 -2.85 -9.38
N LEU A 181 26.49 -1.79 -8.58
CA LEU A 181 25.69 -0.57 -8.63
C LEU A 181 26.54 0.61 -9.10
N LYS A 182 25.90 1.56 -9.77
CA LYS A 182 26.49 2.87 -10.08
C LYS A 182 25.47 3.97 -9.86
N LEU A 183 25.96 5.16 -9.58
CA LEU A 183 25.13 6.37 -9.55
C LEU A 183 25.20 7.02 -10.94
N LYS A 184 24.04 7.31 -11.52
CA LYS A 184 23.91 8.02 -12.79
C LYS A 184 22.75 8.98 -12.70
N ASP A 185 22.97 10.26 -13.01
CA ASP A 185 21.94 11.31 -12.96
C ASP A 185 21.18 11.36 -11.62
N GLY A 186 21.87 11.08 -10.50
CA GLY A 186 21.29 11.06 -9.16
C GLY A 186 20.41 9.85 -8.84
N VAL A 187 20.36 8.83 -9.71
CA VAL A 187 19.65 7.57 -9.46
C VAL A 187 20.62 6.38 -9.39
N THR A 188 20.26 5.38 -8.60
CA THR A 188 21.04 4.14 -8.49
C THR A 188 20.66 3.19 -9.63
N GLU A 189 21.58 2.98 -10.57
CA GLU A 189 21.44 2.07 -11.71
C GLU A 189 22.21 0.77 -11.43
N ILE A 190 21.67 -0.36 -11.89
CA ILE A 190 22.35 -1.66 -11.92
C ILE A 190 23.38 -1.63 -13.03
N ASP A 191 24.65 -1.67 -12.67
CA ASP A 191 25.75 -1.64 -13.63
C ASP A 191 26.00 -3.01 -14.27
N SER A 192 26.07 -4.05 -13.46
CA SER A 192 26.20 -5.43 -13.94
C SER A 192 25.53 -6.43 -13.00
N VAL A 193 25.16 -7.57 -13.57
CA VAL A 193 24.51 -8.68 -12.86
C VAL A 193 25.27 -9.97 -13.17
N GLY A 194 25.71 -10.68 -12.14
CA GLY A 194 26.42 -11.96 -12.29
C GLY A 194 25.49 -13.07 -12.74
N THR A 195 25.86 -13.83 -13.77
CA THR A 195 25.06 -14.99 -14.24
C THR A 195 24.89 -16.04 -13.14
N GLY A 196 23.67 -16.55 -12.96
CA GLY A 196 23.35 -17.54 -11.91
C GLY A 196 23.42 -17.00 -10.48
N SER A 197 23.43 -15.66 -10.32
CA SER A 197 23.31 -15.02 -9.01
C SER A 197 21.84 -14.84 -8.59
N PRO A 198 21.57 -14.57 -7.30
CA PRO A 198 20.23 -14.22 -6.84
C PRO A 198 19.56 -13.09 -7.64
N ALA A 199 20.31 -12.05 -8.00
CA ALA A 199 19.77 -10.95 -8.81
C ALA A 199 19.43 -11.38 -10.24
N HIS A 200 20.28 -12.23 -10.85
CA HIS A 200 20.02 -12.77 -12.18
C HIS A 200 18.76 -13.64 -12.20
N GLU A 201 18.61 -14.52 -11.21
CA GLU A 201 17.44 -15.39 -11.05
C GLU A 201 16.15 -14.59 -10.76
N ALA A 202 16.26 -13.49 -10.02
CA ALA A 202 15.17 -12.54 -9.80
C ALA A 202 14.76 -11.78 -11.09
N GLY A 203 15.56 -11.87 -12.16
CA GLY A 203 15.30 -11.20 -13.44
C GLY A 203 15.73 -9.73 -13.49
N ILE A 204 16.60 -9.31 -12.58
CA ILE A 204 17.29 -8.01 -12.62
C ILE A 204 18.28 -8.03 -13.78
N ARG A 205 18.38 -6.90 -14.49
CA ARG A 205 19.23 -6.73 -15.67
C ARG A 205 20.10 -5.48 -15.51
N PRO A 206 21.27 -5.44 -16.17
CA PRO A 206 22.02 -4.19 -16.34
C PRO A 206 21.14 -3.10 -16.94
N GLY A 207 21.27 -1.88 -16.43
CA GLY A 207 20.46 -0.72 -16.83
C GLY A 207 19.13 -0.58 -16.09
N ASP A 208 18.73 -1.56 -15.27
CA ASP A 208 17.61 -1.37 -14.34
C ASP A 208 17.94 -0.26 -13.33
N VAL A 209 16.95 0.54 -12.96
CA VAL A 209 17.09 1.54 -11.90
C VAL A 209 16.49 0.97 -10.61
N LEU A 210 17.26 0.95 -9.53
CA LEU A 210 16.77 0.50 -8.23
C LEU A 210 15.98 1.63 -7.57
N ILE A 211 14.68 1.41 -7.33
CA ILE A 211 13.76 2.39 -6.77
C ILE A 211 13.62 2.21 -5.25
N ALA A 212 13.48 0.96 -4.81
CA ALA A 212 13.30 0.64 -3.40
C ALA A 212 13.89 -0.73 -3.06
N VAL A 213 14.23 -0.89 -1.78
CA VAL A 213 14.59 -2.17 -1.16
C VAL A 213 13.72 -2.29 0.10
N TRP A 214 13.02 -3.41 0.28
CA TRP A 214 12.04 -3.59 1.37
C TRP A 214 10.96 -2.51 1.45
N GLY A 215 10.56 -1.96 0.30
CA GLY A 215 9.61 -0.84 0.22
C GLY A 215 10.20 0.51 0.67
N ARG A 216 11.44 0.56 1.15
CA ARG A 216 12.16 1.80 1.44
C ARG A 216 12.80 2.33 0.17
N LEU A 217 12.43 3.56 -0.21
CA LEU A 217 13.03 4.25 -1.36
C LEU A 217 14.54 4.43 -1.15
N VAL A 218 15.32 4.21 -2.22
CA VAL A 218 16.79 4.29 -2.17
C VAL A 218 17.38 5.52 -2.86
N GLY A 219 16.57 6.32 -3.55
CA GLY A 219 17.05 7.45 -4.36
C GLY A 219 17.73 8.60 -3.59
N TYR A 220 17.75 8.55 -2.25
CA TYR A 220 18.44 9.52 -1.39
C TYR A 220 19.61 8.90 -0.62
N LEU A 221 19.90 7.61 -0.84
CA LEU A 221 20.95 6.87 -0.17
C LEU A 221 22.23 6.89 -1.02
N THR A 222 23.37 6.85 -0.34
CA THR A 222 24.65 6.57 -0.96
C THR A 222 24.73 5.11 -1.42
N LEU A 223 25.63 4.80 -2.37
CA LEU A 223 25.81 3.42 -2.84
C LEU A 223 26.17 2.43 -1.72
N SER A 224 26.92 2.86 -0.70
CA SER A 224 27.24 2.03 0.47
C SER A 224 25.98 1.75 1.31
N GLU A 225 25.16 2.75 1.59
CA GLU A 225 23.90 2.55 2.33
C GLU A 225 22.89 1.68 1.55
N VAL A 226 22.84 1.81 0.22
CA VAL A 226 22.03 0.91 -0.62
C VAL A 226 22.55 -0.52 -0.54
N ALA A 227 23.87 -0.71 -0.64
CA ALA A 227 24.48 -2.03 -0.52
C ALA A 227 24.21 -2.65 0.85
N GLU A 228 24.33 -1.87 1.94
CA GLU A 228 23.98 -2.29 3.30
C GLU A 228 22.51 -2.70 3.41
N THR A 229 21.60 -1.93 2.84
CA THR A 229 20.14 -2.21 2.87
C THR A 229 19.83 -3.53 2.15
N ILE A 230 20.52 -3.85 1.04
CA ILE A 230 20.36 -5.12 0.32
C ILE A 230 21.01 -6.28 1.10
N LEU A 231 22.17 -6.03 1.71
CA LEU A 231 22.95 -7.03 2.44
C LEU A 231 22.43 -7.30 3.86
N GLU A 232 21.36 -6.62 4.29
CA GLU A 232 20.78 -6.78 5.61
C GLU A 232 20.32 -8.23 5.80
N LYS A 233 21.07 -8.98 6.63
CA LYS A 233 20.99 -10.45 6.75
C LYS A 233 19.74 -10.98 7.47
N THR A 234 18.73 -10.15 7.66
CA THR A 234 17.55 -10.49 8.47
C THR A 234 16.57 -11.42 7.74
N SER A 235 16.78 -11.71 6.45
CA SER A 235 15.84 -12.45 5.62
C SER A 235 16.51 -13.29 4.53
N LEU A 236 15.87 -14.42 4.19
CA LEU A 236 16.27 -15.33 3.11
C LEU A 236 15.90 -14.83 1.72
N GLU A 237 15.07 -13.79 1.67
CA GLU A 237 14.64 -13.13 0.45
C GLU A 237 15.04 -11.66 0.55
N THR A 238 15.17 -10.95 -0.56
CA THR A 238 15.34 -9.50 -0.60
C THR A 238 14.43 -8.92 -1.66
N LYS A 239 13.46 -8.11 -1.21
CA LYS A 239 12.50 -7.46 -2.10
C LYS A 239 13.07 -6.16 -2.63
N CYS A 240 13.13 -6.03 -3.94
CA CYS A 240 13.56 -4.82 -4.63
C CYS A 240 12.47 -4.35 -5.57
N THR A 241 12.26 -3.04 -5.64
CA THR A 241 11.48 -2.42 -6.71
C THR A 241 12.45 -1.89 -7.74
N ILE A 242 12.36 -2.38 -8.98
CA ILE A 242 13.16 -1.90 -10.10
C ILE A 242 12.30 -1.10 -11.08
N SER A 243 12.93 -0.17 -11.78
CA SER A 243 12.36 0.56 -12.90
C SER A 243 13.15 0.24 -14.17
N ARG A 244 12.44 -0.09 -15.24
CA ARG A 244 13.02 -0.46 -16.53
C ARG A 244 12.36 0.29 -17.66
N LYS A 245 13.17 0.93 -18.50
CA LYS A 245 12.71 1.49 -19.78
C LYS A 245 12.77 0.40 -20.85
N VAL A 246 11.68 0.24 -21.61
CA VAL A 246 11.59 -0.68 -22.75
C VAL A 246 11.05 0.06 -23.98
N ASP A 247 11.62 -0.23 -25.15
CA ASP A 247 11.18 0.34 -26.42
C ASP A 247 10.59 -0.79 -27.28
N ILE A 248 9.26 -0.87 -27.31
CA ILE A 248 8.53 -1.99 -27.89
C ILE A 248 8.16 -1.68 -29.34
N ARG A 249 8.49 -2.58 -30.27
CA ARG A 249 8.06 -2.45 -31.66
C ARG A 249 6.54 -2.60 -31.77
N ILE A 250 5.90 -1.66 -32.48
CA ILE A 250 4.47 -1.69 -32.78
C ILE A 250 4.26 -2.55 -34.02
N ASN A 251 3.26 -3.42 -33.97
CA ASN A 251 2.80 -4.21 -35.09
C ASN A 251 2.40 -3.30 -36.27
N GLU A 252 3.00 -3.54 -37.44
CA GLU A 252 2.81 -2.72 -38.64
C GLU A 252 1.43 -2.97 -39.29
N ASN A 253 0.83 -4.15 -39.07
CA ASN A 253 -0.49 -4.51 -39.58
C ASN A 253 -1.65 -3.91 -38.74
N ARG A 254 -1.41 -2.76 -38.10
CA ARG A 254 -2.42 -2.10 -37.26
C ARG A 254 -3.52 -1.46 -38.08
N ASN A 255 -4.76 -1.67 -37.66
CA ASN A 255 -5.94 -0.92 -38.12
C ASN A 255 -6.46 0.02 -37.01
N LEU A 256 -7.46 0.85 -37.34
CA LEU A 256 -8.06 1.82 -36.39
C LEU A 256 -8.69 1.17 -35.14
N LEU A 257 -9.13 -0.10 -35.25
CA LEU A 257 -9.78 -0.84 -34.18
C LEU A 257 -8.80 -1.59 -33.27
N SER A 258 -7.54 -1.75 -33.69
CA SER A 258 -6.49 -2.46 -32.95
C SER A 258 -6.43 -1.99 -31.50
N ASN A 259 -6.46 -2.90 -30.55
CA ASN A 259 -6.23 -2.62 -29.13
C ASN A 259 -4.74 -2.75 -28.80
N THR A 260 -4.35 -2.55 -27.53
CA THR A 260 -2.93 -2.67 -27.12
C THR A 260 -2.37 -4.08 -27.28
N ASN A 261 -3.21 -5.12 -27.19
CA ASN A 261 -2.81 -6.51 -27.40
C ASN A 261 -2.47 -6.75 -28.88
N ASP A 262 -3.26 -6.20 -29.81
CA ASP A 262 -2.98 -6.29 -31.25
C ASP A 262 -1.71 -5.52 -31.65
N LEU A 263 -1.46 -4.38 -30.98
CA LEU A 263 -0.36 -3.47 -31.29
C LEU A 263 0.99 -3.94 -30.76
N VAL A 264 1.03 -4.33 -29.48
CA VAL A 264 2.30 -4.65 -28.79
C VAL A 264 2.22 -5.93 -27.97
N GLY A 265 1.05 -6.56 -27.87
CA GLY A 265 0.87 -7.82 -27.12
C GLY A 265 0.63 -7.66 -25.63
N ILE A 266 0.14 -6.51 -25.16
CA ILE A 266 -0.21 -6.30 -23.74
C ILE A 266 -1.67 -5.94 -23.59
N THR A 267 -2.27 -6.46 -22.51
CA THR A 267 -3.56 -5.99 -22.01
C THR A 267 -3.29 -5.07 -20.82
N LEU A 268 -3.97 -3.93 -20.79
CA LEU A 268 -3.83 -2.93 -19.74
C LEU A 268 -5.09 -2.89 -18.88
N ASN A 269 -4.92 -2.67 -17.59
CA ASN A 269 -5.99 -2.38 -16.65
C ASN A 269 -5.59 -1.24 -15.71
N MET A 270 -6.57 -0.55 -15.14
CA MET A 270 -6.33 0.37 -14.03
C MET A 270 -6.51 -0.41 -12.72
N ARG A 271 -5.45 -0.51 -11.94
CA ARG A 271 -5.47 -1.05 -10.58
C ARG A 271 -5.28 0.09 -9.58
N PHE A 272 -5.35 -0.24 -8.29
CA PHE A 272 -5.12 0.70 -7.20
C PHE A 272 -3.74 1.40 -7.32
N ASP A 273 -2.70 0.65 -7.70
CA ASP A 273 -1.33 1.16 -7.85
C ASP A 273 -1.12 1.98 -9.14
N GLY A 274 -2.08 1.95 -10.07
CA GLY A 274 -2.04 2.71 -11.32
C GLY A 274 -2.26 1.84 -12.57
N LEU A 275 -1.69 2.30 -13.69
CA LEU A 275 -1.80 1.62 -14.97
C LEU A 275 -0.95 0.35 -14.98
N THR A 276 -1.59 -0.81 -14.98
CA THR A 276 -0.91 -2.11 -14.83
C THR A 276 -1.10 -2.98 -16.07
N VAL A 277 -0.07 -3.76 -16.41
CA VAL A 277 -0.15 -4.83 -17.40
C VAL A 277 -0.91 -6.00 -16.80
N SER A 278 -2.12 -6.28 -17.30
CA SER A 278 -2.94 -7.39 -16.80
C SER A 278 -2.63 -8.73 -17.46
N ALA A 279 -2.13 -8.70 -18.70
CA ALA A 279 -1.69 -9.89 -19.42
C ALA A 279 -0.67 -9.52 -20.51
N VAL A 280 0.24 -10.44 -20.80
CA VAL A 280 1.20 -10.35 -21.90
C VAL A 280 0.97 -11.55 -22.81
N LYS A 281 0.81 -11.30 -24.11
CA LYS A 281 0.69 -12.36 -25.12
C LYS A 281 2.06 -12.97 -25.36
N GLU A 282 2.15 -14.30 -25.34
CA GLU A 282 3.38 -15.02 -25.71
C GLU A 282 3.82 -14.68 -27.13
N ASP A 283 5.15 -14.68 -27.35
CA ASP A 283 5.80 -14.33 -28.62
C ASP A 283 5.44 -12.95 -29.20
N SER A 284 4.90 -12.06 -28.37
CA SER A 284 4.60 -10.69 -28.77
C SER A 284 5.81 -9.76 -28.66
N PRO A 285 5.79 -8.59 -29.33
CA PRO A 285 6.86 -7.61 -29.17
C PRO A 285 7.13 -7.22 -27.71
N ALA A 286 6.08 -7.03 -26.90
CA ALA A 286 6.25 -6.73 -25.48
C ALA A 286 6.87 -7.89 -24.68
N ALA A 287 6.49 -9.14 -24.98
CA ALA A 287 7.12 -10.31 -24.35
C ALA A 287 8.62 -10.37 -24.68
N GLY A 288 9.00 -10.08 -25.93
CA GLY A 288 10.40 -10.01 -26.37
C GLY A 288 11.24 -8.98 -25.59
N GLU A 289 10.65 -7.83 -25.26
CA GLU A 289 11.29 -6.80 -24.43
C GLU A 289 11.26 -7.11 -22.92
N GLY A 290 10.66 -8.24 -22.52
CA GLY A 290 10.61 -8.69 -21.13
C GLY A 290 9.56 -7.99 -20.26
N VAL A 291 8.52 -7.42 -20.89
CA VAL A 291 7.30 -6.99 -20.19
C VAL A 291 6.65 -8.22 -19.56
N LYS A 292 6.18 -8.08 -18.32
CA LYS A 292 5.53 -9.15 -17.57
C LYS A 292 4.16 -8.70 -17.12
N GLN A 293 3.32 -9.67 -16.81
CA GLN A 293 2.10 -9.41 -16.07
C GLN A 293 2.45 -8.73 -14.73
N ASP A 294 1.56 -7.85 -14.29
CA ASP A 294 1.65 -7.07 -13.06
C ASP A 294 2.70 -5.94 -13.08
N ASP A 295 3.37 -5.69 -14.21
CA ASP A 295 4.17 -4.49 -14.40
C ASP A 295 3.31 -3.23 -14.25
N LEU A 296 3.79 -2.29 -13.42
CA LEU A 296 3.23 -0.95 -13.33
C LEU A 296 3.87 -0.07 -14.40
N ILE A 297 3.08 0.47 -15.32
CA ILE A 297 3.57 1.42 -16.32
C ILE A 297 3.50 2.81 -15.70
N VAL A 298 4.65 3.44 -15.47
CA VAL A 298 4.74 4.78 -14.86
C VAL A 298 4.92 5.89 -15.91
N GLU A 299 5.32 5.53 -17.13
CA GLU A 299 5.47 6.46 -18.25
C GLU A 299 5.17 5.78 -19.60
N ILE A 300 4.55 6.52 -20.52
CA ILE A 300 4.35 6.15 -21.92
C ILE A 300 4.88 7.28 -22.81
N SER A 301 5.94 7.01 -23.58
CA SER A 301 6.56 7.93 -24.53
C SER A 301 6.82 9.32 -23.91
N GLY A 302 7.47 9.39 -22.74
CA GLY A 302 7.76 10.64 -22.04
C GLY A 302 6.61 11.18 -21.19
N ASN A 303 5.42 10.60 -21.24
CA ASN A 303 4.25 11.08 -20.50
C ASN A 303 4.01 10.22 -19.27
N SER A 304 4.06 10.83 -18.08
CA SER A 304 3.71 10.14 -16.84
C SER A 304 2.28 9.59 -16.92
N THR A 305 2.09 8.35 -16.49
CA THR A 305 0.77 7.69 -16.42
C THR A 305 0.05 7.95 -15.10
N ARG A 306 0.63 8.73 -14.20
CA ARG A 306 0.00 9.09 -12.92
C ARG A 306 -1.32 9.82 -13.17
N TYR A 307 -2.41 9.31 -12.59
CA TYR A 307 -3.78 9.82 -12.81
C TYR A 307 -4.26 9.74 -14.28
N MET A 308 -3.54 9.04 -15.14
CA MET A 308 -3.91 8.91 -16.55
C MET A 308 -5.07 7.94 -16.68
N ALA A 309 -6.17 8.39 -17.29
CA ALA A 309 -7.26 7.50 -17.64
C ALA A 309 -6.80 6.41 -18.62
N LEU A 310 -7.28 5.18 -18.45
CA LEU A 310 -6.91 4.03 -19.29
C LEU A 310 -7.06 4.32 -20.79
N LYS A 311 -8.16 4.99 -21.19
CA LYS A 311 -8.39 5.40 -22.59
C LYS A 311 -7.25 6.27 -23.13
N ARG A 312 -6.75 7.21 -22.32
CA ARG A 312 -5.65 8.10 -22.72
C ARG A 312 -4.33 7.34 -22.88
N ALA A 313 -4.05 6.38 -22.00
CA ALA A 313 -2.87 5.52 -22.12
C ALA A 313 -2.89 4.70 -23.42
N ILE A 314 -4.03 4.08 -23.73
CA ILE A 314 -4.24 3.34 -24.98
C ILE A 314 -4.03 4.26 -26.19
N GLU A 315 -4.55 5.49 -26.14
CA GLU A 315 -4.35 6.46 -27.21
C GLU A 315 -2.89 6.87 -27.39
N LEU A 316 -2.10 7.02 -26.32
CA LEU A 316 -0.67 7.33 -26.44
C LEU A 316 0.09 6.22 -27.15
N ILE A 317 -0.21 4.96 -26.83
CA ILE A 317 0.38 3.80 -27.50
C ILE A 317 -0.03 3.78 -28.98
N LYS A 318 -1.32 3.99 -29.28
CA LYS A 318 -1.86 4.04 -30.67
C LYS A 318 -1.23 5.15 -31.51
N LYS A 319 -1.04 6.32 -30.91
CA LYS A 319 -0.56 7.54 -31.58
C LYS A 319 0.97 7.67 -31.54
N SER A 320 1.70 6.68 -31.03
CA SER A 320 3.16 6.72 -31.00
C SER A 320 3.69 6.99 -32.40
N LYS A 321 4.48 8.06 -32.55
CA LYS A 321 5.04 8.48 -33.83
C LYS A 321 6.24 7.59 -34.13
N GLY A 322 6.04 6.56 -34.94
CA GLY A 322 7.08 5.61 -35.36
C GLY A 322 6.59 4.16 -35.30
N ASN A 323 7.52 3.24 -35.44
CA ASN A 323 7.27 1.79 -35.30
C ASN A 323 7.60 1.30 -33.88
N THR A 324 7.80 2.19 -32.90
CA THR A 324 8.09 1.84 -31.51
C THR A 324 7.27 2.68 -30.51
N VAL A 325 7.04 2.14 -29.33
CA VAL A 325 6.50 2.85 -28.16
C VAL A 325 7.42 2.64 -26.98
N SER A 326 7.75 3.73 -26.28
CA SER A 326 8.61 3.68 -25.10
C SER A 326 7.76 3.57 -23.85
N LEU A 327 8.04 2.58 -23.00
CA LEU A 327 7.38 2.42 -21.69
C LEU A 327 8.44 2.45 -20.59
N VAL A 328 8.11 3.09 -19.47
CA VAL A 328 8.87 2.92 -18.22
C VAL A 328 8.02 2.09 -17.29
N LEU A 329 8.55 0.93 -16.90
CA LEU A 329 7.91 -0.10 -16.10
C LEU A 329 8.50 -0.10 -14.70
N GLN A 330 7.68 -0.33 -13.69
CA GLN A 330 8.12 -0.66 -12.34
C GLN A 330 7.59 -2.03 -11.94
N ARG A 331 8.45 -2.82 -11.30
CA ARG A 331 8.08 -4.13 -10.76
C ARG A 331 8.82 -4.44 -9.47
N GLU A 332 8.17 -5.20 -8.60
CA GLU A 332 8.82 -5.85 -7.48
C GLU A 332 9.50 -7.14 -7.97
N VAL A 333 10.72 -7.37 -7.52
CA VAL A 333 11.50 -8.58 -7.74
C VAL A 333 12.01 -9.08 -6.40
N VAL A 334 12.12 -10.40 -6.28
CA VAL A 334 12.58 -11.05 -5.04
C VAL A 334 13.87 -11.79 -5.35
N MET A 335 14.95 -11.36 -4.72
CA MET A 335 16.23 -12.07 -4.74
C MET A 335 16.24 -13.08 -3.61
N TRP A 336 16.51 -14.34 -3.92
CA TRP A 336 16.63 -15.38 -2.90
C TRP A 336 18.08 -15.56 -2.51
N GLY A 337 18.40 -15.43 -1.22
CA GLY A 337 19.74 -15.71 -0.71
C GLY A 337 20.13 -17.16 -1.03
N LYS A 338 21.40 -17.39 -1.36
CA LYS A 338 21.91 -18.76 -1.52
C LYS A 338 21.73 -19.52 -0.20
N GLN A 339 20.91 -20.57 -0.20
CA GLN A 339 20.93 -21.55 0.89
C GLN A 339 22.34 -22.13 0.93
N GLY A 340 23.00 -22.02 2.08
CA GLY A 340 24.31 -22.63 2.29
C GLY A 340 24.23 -24.12 1.98
N GLY A 341 25.05 -24.58 1.03
CA GLY A 341 25.34 -25.99 0.82
C GLY A 341 26.36 -26.50 1.80
#